data_AF-A0A9N9QUV9-F1
#
_entry.id   AF-A0A9N9QUV9-F1
#
_cell.length_a   1.000
_cell.length_b   1.000
_cell.length_c   1.000
_cell.angle_alpha   90.00
_cell.angle_beta   90.00
_cell.angle_gamma   90.00
#
_symmetry.space_group_name_H-M   'P 1'
#
loop_
_entity.id
_entity.type
_entity.pdbx_description
1 polymer ?
#
loop_
_entity_poly.entity_id
_entity_poly.type
_entity_poly.pdbx_seq_one_letter_code
_entity_poly.pdbx_strand_id
1 'polypeptide(L)'
;MKELDISYYLFQNLQKQSASKSFIENLSKWSSNFEEADPLLRYEQMKQYEDDSPIESSFDDFTNYSNAWNIRRSTVLNKFTTGEKLTIVSSFLPGGEKTLFRQVSNLNEKVKHRLEQLDDFEEGSVRKTMGLSQQEFIMKINVLNDEIKKAWESEQRVKAFKIGIQCSKMLSDVNVMQFYPSKFVLITDILETFGILVFDRLKEKSYKQNVIKDINDIDPSSIPESAKETCQNWLFKMASIRELLPRLYMEMSLLKCYVFLSKNEIKPTIARLTIMIRGIGNPLVAVYLRNYLCTIAAKLLGKESEEFFYNNLKEFLDEYQQIFHPMMKKKYEVQLFTLDKYLNLYVPAVDWLLFGTLNSNKCKLTLLEELLQQCEKMENLCVSIYCKCLYNYIN
;
A
#
# COMPACT_ATOMS: atom_id res chain seq x y z
N MET A 1 10.24 1.99 27.14
CA MET A 1 11.59 2.61 27.02
C MET A 1 12.60 1.65 26.37
N LYS A 2 12.39 1.21 25.12
CA LYS A 2 13.32 0.32 24.38
C LYS A 2 13.51 0.64 22.90
N GLU A 3 12.98 1.76 22.40
CA GLU A 3 13.35 2.32 21.08
C GLU A 3 14.55 3.28 21.15
N LEU A 4 14.82 3.84 22.34
CA LEU A 4 15.91 4.81 22.58
C LEU A 4 17.33 4.23 22.52
N ASP A 5 17.50 2.92 22.72
CA ASP A 5 18.84 2.31 22.77
C ASP A 5 19.44 2.10 21.36
N ILE A 6 18.63 1.86 20.33
CA ILE A 6 19.11 1.58 18.97
C ILE A 6 19.56 2.87 18.28
N SER A 7 18.76 3.93 18.44
CA SER A 7 19.07 5.31 18.02
C SER A 7 20.39 5.80 18.63
N TYR A 8 20.56 5.59 19.94
CA TYR A 8 21.77 5.98 20.66
C TYR A 8 23.01 5.16 20.26
N TYR A 9 22.85 3.85 20.02
CA TYR A 9 23.95 2.98 19.58
C TYR A 9 24.38 3.25 18.12
N LEU A 10 23.44 3.59 17.24
CA LEU A 10 23.71 4.02 15.86
C LEU A 10 24.40 5.39 15.85
N PHE A 11 23.91 6.36 16.63
CA PHE A 11 24.50 7.69 16.76
C PHE A 11 25.93 7.66 17.34
N GLN A 12 26.16 6.88 18.40
CA GLN A 12 27.50 6.73 18.98
C GLN A 12 28.49 6.00 18.06
N ASN A 13 28.03 5.02 17.25
CA ASN A 13 28.94 4.30 16.34
C ASN A 13 29.17 5.03 15.01
N LEU A 14 28.22 5.82 14.52
CA LEU A 14 28.43 6.79 13.43
C LEU A 14 29.49 7.85 13.78
N GLN A 15 29.65 8.18 15.07
CA GLN A 15 30.76 9.02 15.55
C GLN A 15 32.09 8.27 15.72
N LYS A 16 32.06 6.94 15.89
CA LYS A 16 33.26 6.10 16.18
C LYS A 16 33.87 5.45 14.94
N GLN A 17 33.07 5.05 13.96
CA GLN A 17 33.56 4.71 12.63
C GLN A 17 33.78 6.02 11.87
N SER A 18 34.86 6.09 11.08
CA SER A 18 35.21 7.22 10.23
C SER A 18 34.22 7.44 9.06
N ALA A 19 32.91 7.39 9.29
CA ALA A 19 31.97 8.15 8.50
C ALA A 19 32.34 9.62 8.75
N SER A 20 33.02 10.23 7.78
CA SER A 20 33.69 11.52 7.97
C SER A 20 32.75 12.52 8.66
N LYS A 21 33.25 13.40 9.54
CA LYS A 21 32.45 14.50 10.12
C LYS A 21 31.63 15.26 9.05
N SER A 22 32.13 15.31 7.81
CA SER A 22 31.43 15.88 6.66
C SER A 22 30.11 15.15 6.31
N PHE A 23 29.98 13.86 6.61
CA PHE A 23 28.78 13.07 6.37
C PHE A 23 27.65 13.38 7.35
N ILE A 24 27.93 13.48 8.66
CA ILE A 24 26.93 13.92 9.66
C ILE A 24 26.50 15.37 9.36
N GLU A 25 27.44 16.22 8.95
CA GLU A 25 27.13 17.58 8.45
C GLU A 25 26.31 17.55 7.16
N ASN A 26 26.58 16.63 6.23
CA ASN A 26 25.78 16.48 4.99
C ASN A 26 24.39 15.92 5.27
N LEU A 27 24.25 14.96 6.19
CA LEU A 27 22.98 14.34 6.56
C LEU A 27 22.08 15.36 7.29
N SER A 28 22.66 16.14 8.21
CA SER A 28 21.96 17.27 8.86
C SER A 28 21.61 18.39 7.88
N LYS A 29 22.49 18.71 6.91
CA LYS A 29 22.21 19.67 5.83
C LYS A 29 21.15 19.17 4.83
N TRP A 30 21.09 17.87 4.57
CA TRP A 30 20.09 17.25 3.70
C TRP A 30 18.74 17.11 4.40
N SER A 31 18.72 16.91 5.73
CA SER A 31 17.49 16.88 6.54
C SER A 31 16.96 18.26 6.89
N SER A 32 17.83 19.27 7.05
CA SER A 32 17.44 20.64 7.44
C SER A 32 16.53 21.34 6.43
N ASN A 33 16.59 20.95 5.15
CA ASN A 33 15.67 21.47 4.12
C ASN A 33 14.22 20.98 4.31
N PHE A 34 13.97 20.07 5.26
CA PHE A 34 12.68 19.45 5.51
C PHE A 34 12.12 19.71 6.92
N GLU A 35 12.78 20.53 7.74
CA GLU A 35 12.34 20.90 9.09
C GLU A 35 11.27 22.01 9.05
N GLU A 36 10.06 21.64 8.66
CA GLU A 36 8.84 22.28 9.17
C GLU A 36 7.97 21.19 9.81
N ALA A 37 8.37 20.72 10.99
CA ALA A 37 7.50 19.93 11.84
C ALA A 37 6.70 20.90 12.73
N ASP A 38 5.37 20.82 12.64
CA ASP A 38 4.44 21.56 13.49
C ASP A 38 4.74 21.24 14.98
N PRO A 39 5.08 22.24 15.82
CA PRO A 39 5.42 22.06 17.23
C PRO A 39 4.35 21.31 18.05
N LEU A 40 3.09 21.35 17.62
CA LEU A 40 1.98 20.66 18.30
C LEU A 40 2.03 19.14 18.15
N LEU A 41 2.48 18.63 17.00
CA LEU A 41 2.57 17.18 16.74
C LEU A 41 3.61 16.50 17.66
N ARG A 42 4.67 17.24 17.98
CA ARG A 42 5.73 16.79 18.89
C ARG A 42 5.22 16.66 20.33
N TYR A 43 4.28 17.53 20.72
CA TYR A 43 3.70 17.58 22.06
C TYR A 43 2.69 16.45 22.28
N GLU A 44 1.91 16.08 21.26
CA GLU A 44 1.00 14.92 21.31
C GLU A 44 1.76 13.59 21.41
N GLN A 45 2.88 13.45 20.70
CA GLN A 45 3.74 12.26 20.80
C GLN A 45 4.32 12.11 22.21
N MET A 46 4.79 13.19 22.84
CA MET A 46 5.33 13.14 24.20
C MET A 46 4.30 12.74 25.25
N LYS A 47 3.04 13.17 25.13
CA LYS A 47 1.97 12.81 26.08
C LYS A 47 1.56 11.34 26.04
N GLN A 48 1.75 10.64 24.92
CA GLN A 48 1.40 9.21 24.82
C GLN A 48 2.43 8.30 25.51
N TYR A 49 3.63 8.77 25.81
CA TYR A 49 4.70 7.96 26.41
C TYR A 49 4.81 8.05 27.94
N GLU A 50 4.07 8.95 28.59
CA GLU A 50 4.17 9.15 30.05
C GLU A 50 3.30 8.20 30.90
N ASP A 51 2.43 7.37 30.28
CA ASP A 51 1.38 6.65 31.02
C ASP A 51 1.53 5.13 31.12
N ASP A 52 2.74 4.55 30.98
CA ASP A 52 2.93 3.10 31.20
C ASP A 52 4.09 2.76 32.16
N SER A 53 3.71 2.07 33.23
CA SER A 53 4.56 1.52 34.31
C SER A 53 5.53 0.41 33.82
N PRO A 54 6.63 0.14 34.54
CA PRO A 54 7.75 -0.65 34.00
C PRO A 54 7.49 -2.16 34.05
N ILE A 55 7.62 -2.85 32.92
CA ILE A 55 7.62 -4.32 32.82
C ILE A 55 9.03 -4.82 32.46
N GLU A 56 9.49 -5.81 33.24
CA GLU A 56 10.78 -6.47 33.19
C GLU A 56 11.11 -7.16 31.85
N SER A 57 12.40 -7.33 31.62
CA SER A 57 13.03 -7.77 30.38
C SER A 57 12.94 -9.28 30.10
N SER A 58 12.40 -9.64 28.95
CA SER A 58 12.72 -10.87 28.21
C SER A 58 13.02 -10.54 26.74
N PHE A 59 14.13 -11.08 26.22
CA PHE A 59 14.59 -10.95 24.83
C PHE A 59 13.74 -11.81 23.88
N ASP A 60 12.49 -11.43 23.63
CA ASP A 60 11.68 -12.03 22.56
C ASP A 60 10.59 -11.06 22.09
N ASP A 61 10.97 -10.02 21.34
CA ASP A 61 10.01 -9.03 20.84
C ASP A 61 9.55 -9.43 19.43
N PHE A 62 8.35 -9.99 19.35
CA PHE A 62 7.69 -10.35 18.10
C PHE A 62 7.35 -9.05 17.35
N THR A 63 8.21 -8.61 16.42
CA THR A 63 7.95 -7.40 15.64
C THR A 63 6.57 -7.49 14.97
N ASN A 64 5.60 -6.77 15.53
CA ASN A 64 4.21 -6.86 15.09
C ASN A 64 4.01 -5.95 13.87
N TYR A 65 4.30 -6.50 12.69
CA TYR A 65 4.09 -5.82 11.41
C TYR A 65 2.67 -5.27 11.24
N SER A 66 1.65 -5.96 11.79
CA SER A 66 0.26 -5.50 11.73
C SER A 66 0.08 -4.18 12.49
N ASN A 67 0.55 -4.11 13.74
CA ASN A 67 0.48 -2.89 14.55
C ASN A 67 1.30 -1.76 13.91
N ALA A 68 2.53 -2.05 13.48
CA ALA A 68 3.42 -1.08 12.84
C ALA A 68 2.82 -0.50 11.55
N TRP A 69 2.12 -1.32 10.75
CA TRP A 69 1.41 -0.87 9.57
C TRP A 69 0.17 -0.03 9.92
N ASN A 70 -0.63 -0.45 10.91
CA ASN A 70 -1.84 0.27 11.32
C ASN A 70 -1.55 1.70 11.82
N ILE A 71 -0.46 1.88 12.55
CA ILE A 71 0.02 3.20 12.99
C ILE A 71 0.34 4.06 11.75
N ARG A 72 1.18 3.55 10.84
CA ARG A 72 1.56 4.26 9.59
C ARG A 72 0.35 4.59 8.72
N ARG A 73 -0.57 3.63 8.56
CA ARG A 73 -1.83 3.79 7.84
C ARG A 73 -2.63 4.98 8.38
N SER A 74 -2.77 5.06 9.71
CA SER A 74 -3.51 6.15 10.36
C SER A 74 -2.82 7.51 10.17
N THR A 75 -1.49 7.55 10.33
CA THR A 75 -0.68 8.75 10.06
C THR A 75 -0.83 9.23 8.62
N VAL A 76 -0.85 8.31 7.65
CA VAL A 76 -1.03 8.66 6.23
C VAL A 76 -2.39 9.33 5.99
N LEU A 77 -3.47 8.72 6.48
CA LEU A 77 -4.83 9.23 6.31
C LEU A 77 -5.03 10.62 6.94
N ASN A 78 -4.36 10.89 8.07
CA ASN A 78 -4.44 12.18 8.75
C ASN A 78 -3.58 13.26 8.09
N LYS A 79 -2.38 12.90 7.58
CA LYS A 79 -1.41 13.85 7.05
C LYS A 79 -1.67 14.25 5.59
N PHE A 80 -2.09 13.29 4.76
CA PHE A 80 -2.20 13.49 3.32
C PHE A 80 -3.64 13.80 2.92
N THR A 81 -4.11 14.99 3.29
CA THR A 81 -5.44 15.53 2.96
C THR A 81 -5.35 16.55 1.83
N THR A 82 -6.48 16.92 1.23
CA THR A 82 -6.55 17.93 0.16
C THR A 82 -7.87 18.72 0.19
N GLY A 83 -7.77 20.01 -0.14
CA GLY A 83 -8.92 20.85 -0.50
C GLY A 83 -9.19 20.92 -2.00
N GLU A 84 -8.33 20.31 -2.83
CA GLU A 84 -8.46 20.31 -4.28
C GLU A 84 -9.52 19.32 -4.77
N LYS A 85 -10.02 19.58 -5.98
CA LYS A 85 -11.07 18.78 -6.62
C LYS A 85 -10.49 17.51 -7.27
N LEU A 86 -10.91 16.36 -6.75
CA LEU A 86 -10.55 15.02 -7.18
C LEU A 86 -11.41 14.55 -8.37
N THR A 87 -10.88 13.60 -9.15
CA THR A 87 -11.59 12.96 -10.25
C THR A 87 -11.59 11.45 -10.06
N ILE A 88 -12.73 10.82 -10.35
CA ILE A 88 -12.88 9.37 -10.41
C ILE A 88 -13.31 9.00 -11.83
N VAL A 89 -12.54 8.11 -12.44
CA VAL A 89 -12.83 7.53 -13.75
C VAL A 89 -13.29 6.10 -13.53
N SER A 90 -14.56 5.81 -13.81
CA SER A 90 -15.15 4.49 -13.54
C SER A 90 -16.28 4.15 -14.50
N SER A 91 -16.33 2.90 -14.95
CA SER A 91 -17.42 2.36 -15.77
C SER A 91 -18.59 1.83 -14.93
N PHE A 92 -18.49 1.75 -13.60
CA PHE A 92 -19.53 1.19 -12.72
C PHE A 92 -20.17 2.20 -11.77
N LEU A 93 -19.88 3.50 -11.92
CA LEU A 93 -20.57 4.51 -11.13
C LEU A 93 -22.08 4.43 -11.42
N PRO A 94 -22.93 4.18 -10.40
CA PRO A 94 -24.36 4.29 -10.55
C PRO A 94 -24.67 5.68 -11.12
N GLY A 95 -25.39 5.72 -12.24
CA GLY A 95 -25.83 6.97 -12.86
C GLY A 95 -26.81 7.66 -11.92
N GLY A 96 -26.28 8.47 -11.00
CA GLY A 96 -27.04 9.03 -9.88
C GLY A 96 -26.71 10.47 -9.55
N GLU A 97 -25.97 11.18 -10.43
CA GLU A 97 -25.65 12.60 -10.20
C GLU A 97 -26.89 13.53 -10.20
N LYS A 98 -28.08 13.00 -10.51
CA LYS A 98 -29.36 13.71 -10.37
C LYS A 98 -30.30 13.17 -9.29
N THR A 99 -30.01 12.04 -8.65
CA THR A 99 -30.96 11.38 -7.73
C THR A 99 -30.62 11.52 -6.23
N LEU A 100 -29.48 12.10 -5.87
CA LEU A 100 -29.22 12.44 -4.46
C LEU A 100 -30.06 13.64 -3.96
N PHE A 101 -30.85 14.30 -4.82
CA PHE A 101 -31.62 15.51 -4.48
C PHE A 101 -33.13 15.48 -4.75
N ARG A 102 -33.75 14.33 -5.04
CA ARG A 102 -35.23 14.29 -5.14
C ARG A 102 -35.83 13.06 -4.47
N GLN A 103 -36.32 13.27 -3.26
CA GLN A 103 -37.44 12.49 -2.74
C GLN A 103 -38.69 12.72 -3.60
N VAL A 104 -39.51 11.67 -3.70
CA VAL A 104 -40.90 11.59 -4.18
C VAL A 104 -41.09 11.43 -5.70
N SER A 105 -41.28 10.19 -6.20
CA SER A 105 -42.57 9.67 -6.71
C SER A 105 -42.44 8.51 -7.73
N ASN A 106 -43.35 7.55 -7.55
CA ASN A 106 -44.00 6.67 -8.54
C ASN A 106 -43.36 5.34 -9.01
N LEU A 107 -44.21 4.31 -8.90
CA LEU A 107 -43.96 2.86 -8.99
C LEU A 107 -43.63 2.32 -10.40
N ASN A 108 -43.70 3.14 -11.45
CA ASN A 108 -43.43 2.71 -12.83
C ASN A 108 -41.94 2.70 -13.21
N GLU A 109 -41.05 3.25 -12.37
CA GLU A 109 -39.59 3.21 -12.60
C GLU A 109 -38.98 1.83 -12.34
N LYS A 110 -39.61 0.97 -11.52
CA LYS A 110 -39.01 -0.31 -11.09
C LYS A 110 -38.79 -1.36 -12.19
N VAL A 111 -39.48 -1.23 -13.34
CA VAL A 111 -39.30 -2.15 -14.48
C VAL A 111 -38.30 -1.57 -15.47
N LYS A 112 -38.35 -0.26 -15.74
CA LYS A 112 -37.39 0.44 -16.60
C LYS A 112 -35.98 0.47 -15.99
N HIS A 113 -35.88 0.66 -14.67
CA HIS A 113 -34.64 0.65 -13.90
C HIS A 113 -33.99 -0.75 -13.79
N ARG A 114 -34.72 -1.85 -14.10
CA ARG A 114 -34.12 -3.19 -14.20
C ARG A 114 -33.59 -3.51 -15.59
N LEU A 115 -34.22 -2.97 -16.64
CA LEU A 115 -33.73 -3.13 -18.02
C LEU A 115 -32.54 -2.20 -18.30
N GLU A 116 -32.57 -0.96 -17.82
CA GLU A 116 -31.42 -0.03 -17.95
C GLU A 116 -30.19 -0.51 -17.14
N GLN A 117 -30.40 -1.27 -16.05
CA GLN A 117 -29.30 -1.92 -15.30
C GLN A 117 -28.68 -3.13 -16.01
N LEU A 118 -29.31 -3.66 -17.06
CA LEU A 118 -28.70 -4.71 -17.90
C LEU A 118 -27.97 -4.08 -19.10
N ASP A 119 -28.50 -2.99 -19.66
CA ASP A 119 -27.87 -2.25 -20.77
C ASP A 119 -26.67 -1.38 -20.35
N ASP A 120 -26.63 -0.83 -19.13
CA ASP A 120 -25.51 -0.01 -18.64
C ASP A 120 -24.19 -0.79 -18.46
N PHE A 121 -24.21 -2.12 -18.58
CA PHE A 121 -23.02 -2.98 -18.44
C PHE A 121 -22.34 -3.32 -19.78
N GLU A 122 -23.01 -3.13 -20.92
CA GLU A 122 -22.47 -3.50 -22.24
C GLU A 122 -21.88 -2.33 -23.04
N GLU A 123 -22.09 -1.07 -22.64
CA GLU A 123 -21.62 0.05 -23.46
C GLU A 123 -20.51 0.87 -22.80
N GLY A 124 -19.43 1.08 -23.55
CA GLY A 124 -18.14 1.68 -23.16
C GLY A 124 -18.15 3.15 -22.72
N SER A 125 -19.18 3.61 -22.02
CA SER A 125 -19.23 4.91 -21.37
C SER A 125 -18.34 4.90 -20.11
N VAL A 126 -17.09 5.29 -20.27
CA VAL A 126 -16.24 5.67 -19.13
C VAL A 126 -16.84 6.92 -18.46
N ARG A 127 -17.58 6.75 -17.36
CA ARG A 127 -18.12 7.89 -16.59
C ARG A 127 -16.97 8.52 -15.80
N LYS A 128 -16.74 9.81 -16.04
CA LYS A 128 -15.77 10.63 -15.28
C LYS A 128 -16.56 11.51 -14.32
N THR A 129 -16.57 11.20 -13.02
CA THR A 129 -16.98 12.22 -12.06
C THR A 129 -15.77 13.08 -11.73
N MET A 130 -15.85 14.34 -12.13
CA MET A 130 -14.85 15.36 -11.83
C MET A 130 -15.34 16.23 -10.67
N GLY A 131 -14.42 16.93 -10.02
CA GLY A 131 -14.81 18.02 -9.13
C GLY A 131 -15.02 17.64 -7.66
N LEU A 132 -14.66 16.44 -7.24
CA LEU A 132 -14.99 15.89 -5.93
C LEU A 132 -14.12 16.50 -4.83
N SER A 133 -14.73 16.91 -3.73
CA SER A 133 -14.01 17.14 -2.48
C SER A 133 -13.39 15.83 -1.95
N GLN A 134 -12.44 15.94 -1.03
CA GLN A 134 -11.90 14.77 -0.31
C GLN A 134 -13.00 13.93 0.34
N GLN A 135 -13.99 14.57 0.98
CA GLN A 135 -15.07 13.85 1.65
C GLN A 135 -15.96 13.10 0.66
N GLU A 136 -16.29 13.71 -0.48
CA GLU A 136 -17.06 13.04 -1.53
C GLU A 136 -16.28 11.88 -2.16
N PHE A 137 -14.96 12.02 -2.31
CA PHE A 137 -14.10 10.92 -2.74
C PHE A 137 -14.14 9.76 -1.74
N ILE A 138 -13.93 10.04 -0.45
CA ILE A 138 -13.98 9.02 0.62
C ILE A 138 -15.37 8.36 0.66
N MET A 139 -16.45 9.13 0.55
CA MET A 139 -17.81 8.61 0.49
C MET A 139 -17.98 7.65 -0.69
N LYS A 140 -17.45 7.99 -1.88
CA LYS A 140 -17.50 7.11 -3.05
C LYS A 140 -16.69 5.83 -2.89
N ILE A 141 -15.51 5.90 -2.26
CA ILE A 141 -14.73 4.71 -1.90
C ILE A 141 -15.54 3.81 -0.95
N ASN A 142 -16.19 4.39 0.07
CA ASN A 142 -17.03 3.62 0.99
C ASN A 142 -18.22 2.97 0.28
N VAL A 143 -18.87 3.68 -0.66
CA VAL A 143 -19.93 3.09 -1.50
C VAL A 143 -19.41 1.92 -2.32
N LEU A 144 -18.24 2.02 -2.95
CA LEU A 144 -17.62 0.90 -3.67
C LEU A 144 -17.32 -0.30 -2.76
N ASN A 145 -16.90 -0.03 -1.51
CA ASN A 145 -16.67 -1.08 -0.50
C ASN A 145 -17.97 -1.75 -0.04
N ASP A 146 -19.09 -1.03 0.01
CA ASP A 146 -20.39 -1.62 0.31
C ASP A 146 -20.93 -2.39 -0.90
N GLU A 147 -20.71 -1.90 -2.12
CA GLU A 147 -21.11 -2.57 -3.35
C GLU A 147 -20.39 -3.89 -3.56
N ILE A 148 -19.09 -3.99 -3.23
CA ILE A 148 -18.35 -5.24 -3.34
C ILE A 148 -18.90 -6.29 -2.38
N LYS A 149 -19.26 -5.90 -1.14
CA LYS A 149 -19.87 -6.79 -0.14
C LYS A 149 -21.27 -7.23 -0.56
N LYS A 150 -22.13 -6.29 -0.97
CA LYS A 150 -23.49 -6.59 -1.47
C LYS A 150 -23.47 -7.49 -2.70
N ALA A 151 -22.56 -7.24 -3.64
CA ALA A 151 -22.38 -8.10 -4.80
C ALA A 151 -21.92 -9.51 -4.39
N TRP A 152 -21.06 -9.61 -3.38
CA TRP A 152 -20.60 -10.91 -2.87
C TRP A 152 -21.72 -11.72 -2.22
N GLU A 153 -22.51 -11.08 -1.35
CA GLU A 153 -23.68 -11.65 -0.68
C GLU A 153 -24.76 -12.10 -1.68
N SER A 154 -24.95 -11.33 -2.75
CA SER A 154 -25.88 -11.66 -3.84
C SER A 154 -25.30 -12.65 -4.87
N GLU A 155 -24.20 -13.33 -4.55
CA GLU A 155 -23.47 -14.26 -5.42
C GLU A 155 -22.98 -13.69 -6.77
N GLN A 156 -23.00 -12.37 -6.95
CA GLN A 156 -22.51 -11.66 -8.13
C GLN A 156 -20.97 -11.54 -8.11
N ARG A 157 -20.28 -12.68 -8.11
CA ARG A 157 -18.81 -12.75 -7.94
C ARG A 157 -18.04 -12.07 -9.06
N VAL A 158 -18.57 -12.09 -10.29
CA VAL A 158 -18.00 -11.36 -11.44
C VAL A 158 -18.08 -9.85 -11.23
N LYS A 159 -19.18 -9.34 -10.65
CA LYS A 159 -19.34 -7.92 -10.33
C LYS A 159 -18.33 -7.48 -9.26
N ALA A 160 -18.22 -8.26 -8.17
CA ALA A 160 -17.22 -7.98 -7.13
C ALA A 160 -15.78 -7.95 -7.68
N PHE A 161 -15.44 -8.89 -8.58
CA PHE A 161 -14.15 -8.92 -9.25
C PHE A 161 -13.90 -7.68 -10.12
N LYS A 162 -14.91 -7.25 -10.90
CA LYS A 162 -14.84 -6.04 -11.73
C LYS A 162 -14.66 -4.76 -10.90
N ILE A 163 -15.31 -4.67 -9.73
CA ILE A 163 -15.11 -3.56 -8.79
C ILE A 163 -13.65 -3.51 -8.30
N GLY A 164 -13.08 -4.66 -7.91
CA GLY A 164 -11.67 -4.73 -7.50
C GLY A 164 -10.68 -4.26 -8.60
N ILE A 165 -10.91 -4.68 -9.84
CA ILE A 165 -10.13 -4.21 -11.00
C ILE A 165 -10.23 -2.69 -11.13
N GLN A 166 -11.43 -2.13 -11.05
CA GLN A 166 -11.65 -0.69 -11.18
C GLN A 166 -10.98 0.10 -10.04
N CYS A 167 -11.09 -0.36 -8.81
CA CYS A 167 -10.40 0.24 -7.67
C CYS A 167 -8.89 0.27 -7.92
N SER A 168 -8.32 -0.84 -8.41
CA SER A 168 -6.90 -0.91 -8.77
C SER A 168 -6.52 0.06 -9.90
N LYS A 169 -7.39 0.29 -10.89
CA LYS A 169 -7.16 1.27 -11.97
C LYS A 169 -7.07 2.70 -11.44
N MET A 170 -7.84 3.04 -10.41
CA MET A 170 -7.84 4.40 -9.83
C MET A 170 -6.48 4.79 -9.21
N LEU A 171 -5.62 3.81 -8.92
CA LEU A 171 -4.25 4.03 -8.43
C LEU A 171 -3.25 4.41 -9.53
N SER A 172 -3.63 4.29 -10.81
CA SER A 172 -2.83 4.81 -11.93
C SER A 172 -2.88 6.33 -12.03
N ASP A 173 -3.97 6.93 -11.54
CA ASP A 173 -4.15 8.37 -11.55
C ASP A 173 -3.33 9.00 -10.42
N VAL A 174 -2.53 10.02 -10.73
CA VAL A 174 -1.77 10.82 -9.75
C VAL A 174 -2.20 12.29 -9.75
N ASN A 175 -3.37 12.59 -10.31
CA ASN A 175 -4.02 13.89 -10.16
C ASN A 175 -4.27 14.15 -8.66
N VAL A 176 -4.01 15.39 -8.22
CA VAL A 176 -4.01 15.79 -6.80
C VAL A 176 -3.01 14.95 -6.01
N MET A 177 -1.72 15.11 -6.35
CA MET A 177 -0.62 14.31 -5.79
C MET A 177 -0.58 14.32 -4.26
N GLN A 178 -0.99 15.43 -3.62
CA GLN A 178 -1.05 15.56 -2.16
C GLN A 178 -1.85 14.44 -1.49
N PHE A 179 -2.94 14.03 -2.12
CA PHE A 179 -3.88 13.06 -1.58
C PHE A 179 -3.55 11.62 -2.01
N TYR A 180 -2.55 11.43 -2.87
CA TYR A 180 -2.21 10.10 -3.39
C TYR A 180 -1.91 9.06 -2.29
N PRO A 181 -1.15 9.37 -1.22
CA PRO A 181 -0.91 8.42 -0.14
C PRO A 181 -2.19 7.95 0.56
N SER A 182 -3.11 8.87 0.87
CA SER A 182 -4.41 8.53 1.47
C SER A 182 -5.30 7.76 0.51
N LYS A 183 -5.34 8.17 -0.77
CA LYS A 183 -6.05 7.43 -1.82
C LYS A 183 -5.56 5.98 -1.93
N PHE A 184 -4.25 5.77 -1.86
CA PHE A 184 -3.65 4.44 -1.87
C PHE A 184 -4.16 3.57 -0.71
N VAL A 185 -4.11 4.08 0.53
CA VAL A 185 -4.62 3.36 1.71
C VAL A 185 -6.10 2.99 1.52
N LEU A 186 -6.92 3.97 1.16
CA LEU A 186 -8.37 3.78 0.99
C LEU A 186 -8.72 2.71 -0.04
N ILE A 187 -8.01 2.69 -1.18
CA ILE A 187 -8.26 1.72 -2.24
C ILE A 187 -7.73 0.34 -1.86
N THR A 188 -6.54 0.26 -1.27
CA THR A 188 -5.95 -1.03 -0.87
C THR A 188 -6.76 -1.73 0.23
N ASP A 189 -7.46 -0.99 1.09
CA ASP A 189 -8.42 -1.56 2.05
C ASP A 189 -9.61 -2.26 1.35
N ILE A 190 -10.08 -1.74 0.21
CA ILE A 190 -11.12 -2.40 -0.60
C ILE A 190 -10.57 -3.68 -1.23
N LEU A 191 -9.35 -3.64 -1.76
CA LEU A 191 -8.70 -4.80 -2.35
C LEU A 191 -8.44 -5.90 -1.31
N GLU A 192 -8.09 -5.52 -0.09
CA GLU A 192 -7.97 -6.45 1.02
C GLU A 192 -9.32 -7.08 1.37
N THR A 193 -10.40 -6.28 1.43
CA THR A 193 -11.76 -6.79 1.62
C THR A 193 -12.11 -7.82 0.55
N PHE A 194 -11.83 -7.52 -0.72
CA PHE A 194 -12.03 -8.47 -1.83
C PHE A 194 -11.23 -9.77 -1.63
N GLY A 195 -9.95 -9.66 -1.29
CA GLY A 195 -9.07 -10.81 -1.06
C GLY A 195 -9.57 -11.71 0.07
N ILE A 196 -10.01 -11.12 1.19
CA ILE A 196 -10.60 -11.83 2.33
C ILE A 196 -11.85 -12.58 1.92
N LEU A 197 -12.77 -11.93 1.19
CA LEU A 197 -13.99 -12.55 0.72
C LEU A 197 -13.70 -13.81 -0.13
N VAL A 198 -12.75 -13.72 -1.07
CA VAL A 198 -12.33 -14.85 -1.91
C VAL A 198 -11.70 -15.96 -1.07
N PHE A 199 -10.81 -15.60 -0.15
CA PHE A 199 -10.15 -16.54 0.75
C PHE A 199 -11.15 -17.31 1.61
N ASP A 200 -12.11 -16.62 2.22
CA ASP A 200 -13.12 -17.23 3.09
C ASP A 200 -14.00 -18.22 2.32
N ARG A 201 -14.40 -17.88 1.09
CA ARG A 201 -15.12 -18.80 0.20
C ARG A 201 -14.32 -20.07 -0.09
N LEU A 202 -13.02 -19.95 -0.36
CA LEU A 202 -12.16 -21.10 -0.62
C LEU A 202 -11.99 -21.95 0.65
N LYS A 203 -11.87 -21.30 1.80
CA LYS A 203 -11.80 -21.96 3.12
C LYS A 203 -13.08 -22.77 3.39
N GLU A 204 -14.26 -22.18 3.19
CA GLU A 204 -15.56 -22.84 3.35
C GLU A 204 -15.70 -24.07 2.43
N LYS A 205 -15.29 -23.93 1.16
CA LYS A 205 -15.30 -25.04 0.19
C LYS A 205 -14.32 -26.15 0.53
N SER A 206 -13.24 -25.83 1.22
CA SER A 206 -12.17 -26.78 1.53
C SER A 206 -12.47 -27.59 2.79
N TYR A 207 -13.02 -26.97 3.82
CA TYR A 207 -13.02 -27.56 5.17
C TYR A 207 -14.39 -27.75 5.83
N LYS A 208 -15.52 -27.57 5.10
CA LYS A 208 -16.90 -27.81 5.57
C LYS A 208 -17.05 -27.79 7.11
N GLN A 209 -17.11 -26.59 7.68
CA GLN A 209 -17.33 -26.32 9.13
C GLN A 209 -16.18 -26.69 10.11
N ASN A 210 -15.02 -27.19 9.68
CA ASN A 210 -13.86 -27.33 10.57
C ASN A 210 -13.19 -25.98 10.86
N VAL A 211 -12.89 -25.73 12.13
CA VAL A 211 -12.30 -24.48 12.62
C VAL A 211 -10.80 -24.45 12.31
N ILE A 212 -10.44 -24.01 11.11
CA ILE A 212 -9.06 -23.58 10.83
C ILE A 212 -8.82 -22.24 11.50
N LYS A 213 -7.83 -22.20 12.39
CA LYS A 213 -7.49 -21.02 13.19
C LYS A 213 -6.50 -20.12 12.44
N ASP A 214 -5.52 -20.70 11.75
CA ASP A 214 -4.45 -19.96 11.08
C ASP A 214 -4.27 -20.38 9.60
N ILE A 215 -3.68 -19.49 8.79
CA ILE A 215 -3.31 -19.80 7.41
C ILE A 215 -2.27 -20.92 7.33
N ASN A 216 -1.43 -21.04 8.36
CA ASN A 216 -0.39 -22.04 8.46
C ASN A 216 -0.94 -23.46 8.62
N ASP A 217 -2.15 -23.60 9.16
CA ASP A 217 -2.82 -24.89 9.37
C ASP A 217 -3.39 -25.48 8.07
N ILE A 218 -3.47 -24.70 6.99
CA ILE A 218 -3.99 -25.15 5.70
C ILE A 218 -2.97 -26.08 5.05
N ASP A 219 -3.32 -27.35 4.85
CA ASP A 219 -2.51 -28.28 4.07
C ASP A 219 -3.06 -28.40 2.63
N PRO A 220 -2.33 -27.93 1.59
CA PRO A 220 -2.73 -28.05 0.19
C PRO A 220 -3.04 -29.49 -0.26
N SER A 221 -2.44 -30.50 0.37
CA SER A 221 -2.67 -31.91 0.02
C SER A 221 -4.08 -32.38 0.43
N SER A 222 -4.60 -31.82 1.52
CA SER A 222 -5.92 -32.12 2.09
C SER A 222 -7.08 -31.37 1.41
N ILE A 223 -6.79 -30.43 0.51
CA ILE A 223 -7.81 -29.60 -0.14
C ILE A 223 -8.54 -30.40 -1.23
N PRO A 224 -9.89 -30.43 -1.21
CA PRO A 224 -10.69 -31.07 -2.26
C PRO A 224 -10.41 -30.48 -3.65
N GLU A 225 -10.42 -31.32 -4.69
CA GLU A 225 -10.11 -30.88 -6.06
C GLU A 225 -11.05 -29.77 -6.55
N SER A 226 -12.35 -29.85 -6.23
CA SER A 226 -13.30 -28.79 -6.56
C SER A 226 -12.96 -27.41 -5.96
N ALA A 227 -12.31 -27.38 -4.79
CA ALA A 227 -11.83 -26.14 -4.17
C ALA A 227 -10.54 -25.64 -4.85
N LYS A 228 -9.63 -26.56 -5.22
CA LYS A 228 -8.44 -26.24 -6.02
C LYS A 228 -8.80 -25.67 -7.39
N GLU A 229 -9.73 -26.29 -8.11
CA GLU A 229 -10.26 -25.79 -9.38
C GLU A 229 -10.90 -24.40 -9.20
N THR A 230 -11.65 -24.19 -8.12
CA THR A 230 -12.22 -22.86 -7.82
C THR A 230 -11.12 -21.82 -7.59
N CYS A 231 -10.05 -22.17 -6.87
CA CYS A 231 -8.91 -21.30 -6.64
C CYS A 231 -8.17 -20.98 -7.95
N GLN A 232 -7.85 -21.99 -8.75
CA GLN A 232 -7.21 -21.82 -10.06
C GLN A 232 -8.05 -20.92 -10.98
N ASN A 233 -9.38 -21.09 -10.99
CA ASN A 233 -10.27 -20.22 -11.76
C ASN A 233 -10.16 -18.74 -11.37
N TRP A 234 -9.99 -18.41 -10.08
CA TRP A 234 -9.73 -17.04 -9.64
C TRP A 234 -8.38 -16.53 -10.13
N LEU A 235 -7.33 -17.36 -10.02
CA LEU A 235 -5.99 -17.01 -10.48
C LEU A 235 -5.95 -16.81 -12.00
N PHE A 236 -6.63 -17.65 -12.79
CA PHE A 236 -6.72 -17.49 -14.24
C PHE A 236 -7.50 -16.23 -14.64
N LYS A 237 -8.60 -15.92 -13.94
CA LYS A 237 -9.34 -14.67 -14.16
C LYS A 237 -8.47 -13.45 -13.87
N MET A 238 -7.71 -13.46 -12.77
CA MET A 238 -6.72 -12.43 -12.47
C MET A 238 -5.63 -12.35 -13.56
N ALA A 239 -5.04 -13.47 -13.95
CA ALA A 239 -3.97 -13.50 -14.94
C ALA A 239 -4.40 -12.96 -16.32
N SER A 240 -5.69 -13.12 -16.66
CA SER A 240 -6.28 -12.61 -17.91
C SER A 240 -6.49 -11.08 -17.98
N ILE A 241 -6.25 -10.35 -16.88
CA ILE A 241 -6.31 -8.88 -16.90
C ILE A 241 -5.17 -8.35 -17.78
N ARG A 242 -5.53 -7.61 -18.85
CA ARG A 242 -4.56 -7.10 -19.83
C ARG A 242 -3.68 -5.97 -19.29
N GLU A 243 -4.27 -5.08 -18.49
CA GLU A 243 -3.56 -3.91 -17.94
C GLU A 243 -2.64 -4.36 -16.80
N LEU A 244 -1.37 -3.92 -16.82
CA LEU A 244 -0.36 -4.35 -15.87
C LEU A 244 -0.70 -3.95 -14.42
N LEU A 245 -0.99 -2.67 -14.18
CA LEU A 245 -1.20 -2.16 -12.82
C LEU A 245 -2.39 -2.84 -12.10
N PRO A 246 -3.59 -2.93 -12.70
CA PRO A 246 -4.70 -3.64 -12.06
C PRO A 246 -4.40 -5.12 -11.86
N ARG A 247 -3.70 -5.76 -12.79
CA ARG A 247 -3.31 -7.16 -12.64
C ARG A 247 -2.41 -7.36 -11.42
N LEU A 248 -1.40 -6.52 -11.22
CA LEU A 248 -0.48 -6.63 -10.08
C LEU A 248 -1.20 -6.46 -8.74
N TYR A 249 -2.05 -5.44 -8.60
CA TYR A 249 -2.85 -5.23 -7.39
C TYR A 249 -3.83 -6.38 -7.10
N MET A 250 -4.53 -6.86 -8.13
CA MET A 250 -5.46 -7.99 -8.00
C MET A 250 -4.71 -9.29 -7.67
N GLU A 251 -3.55 -9.53 -8.26
CA GLU A 251 -2.68 -10.66 -7.94
C GLU A 251 -2.24 -10.63 -6.47
N MET A 252 -1.77 -9.48 -5.99
CA MET A 252 -1.39 -9.28 -4.58
C MET A 252 -2.57 -9.51 -3.63
N SER A 253 -3.78 -9.04 -3.97
CA SER A 253 -4.98 -9.26 -3.16
C SER A 253 -5.38 -10.73 -3.04
N LEU A 254 -5.04 -11.55 -4.04
CA LEU A 254 -5.33 -12.98 -4.09
C LEU A 254 -4.14 -13.85 -3.67
N LEU A 255 -3.01 -13.25 -3.30
CA LEU A 255 -1.78 -13.99 -3.01
C LEU A 255 -1.97 -14.98 -1.86
N LYS A 256 -2.81 -14.63 -0.87
CA LYS A 256 -3.20 -15.52 0.23
C LYS A 256 -3.84 -16.82 -0.25
N CYS A 257 -4.52 -16.81 -1.39
CA CYS A 257 -5.24 -17.98 -1.91
C CYS A 257 -4.30 -19.06 -2.47
N TYR A 258 -3.02 -18.76 -2.72
CA TYR A 258 -2.05 -19.77 -3.16
C TYR A 258 -1.87 -20.89 -2.13
N VAL A 259 -2.16 -20.67 -0.84
CA VAL A 259 -2.12 -21.71 0.19
C VAL A 259 -3.08 -22.88 -0.07
N PHE A 260 -4.12 -22.70 -0.88
CA PHE A 260 -5.02 -23.78 -1.27
C PHE A 260 -4.47 -24.66 -2.40
N LEU A 261 -3.42 -24.20 -3.10
CA LEU A 261 -2.79 -24.90 -4.22
C LEU A 261 -1.40 -25.40 -3.85
N SER A 262 -0.53 -24.49 -3.41
CA SER A 262 0.85 -24.76 -3.03
C SER A 262 1.42 -23.56 -2.28
N LYS A 263 1.82 -23.76 -1.01
CA LYS A 263 2.53 -22.73 -0.23
C LYS A 263 3.89 -22.36 -0.85
N ASN A 264 4.51 -23.31 -1.55
CA ASN A 264 5.82 -23.13 -2.17
C ASN A 264 5.79 -22.09 -3.30
N GLU A 265 4.61 -21.79 -3.88
CA GLU A 265 4.46 -20.81 -4.95
C GLU A 265 4.38 -19.36 -4.45
N ILE A 266 4.18 -19.14 -3.14
CA ILE A 266 4.01 -17.78 -2.57
C ILE A 266 5.30 -16.97 -2.73
N LYS A 267 6.43 -17.50 -2.26
CA LYS A 267 7.73 -16.81 -2.32
C LYS A 267 8.18 -16.52 -3.77
N PRO A 268 8.17 -17.49 -4.71
CA PRO A 268 8.44 -17.22 -6.12
C PRO A 268 7.50 -16.18 -6.73
N THR A 269 6.22 -16.18 -6.36
CA THR A 269 5.26 -15.20 -6.83
C THR A 269 5.61 -13.79 -6.34
N ILE A 270 5.96 -13.61 -5.06
CA ILE A 270 6.39 -12.30 -4.53
C ILE A 270 7.68 -11.82 -5.22
N ALA A 271 8.64 -12.72 -5.45
CA ALA A 271 9.87 -12.39 -6.17
C ALA A 271 9.58 -11.94 -7.61
N ARG A 272 8.71 -12.66 -8.34
CA ARG A 272 8.27 -12.26 -9.68
C ARG A 272 7.56 -10.90 -9.66
N LEU A 273 6.63 -10.69 -8.72
CA LEU A 273 5.91 -9.43 -8.57
C LEU A 273 6.88 -8.26 -8.36
N THR A 274 7.89 -8.44 -7.50
CA THR A 274 8.94 -7.45 -7.24
C THR A 274 9.63 -6.99 -8.54
N ILE A 275 9.97 -7.93 -9.43
CA ILE A 275 10.58 -7.64 -10.74
C ILE A 275 9.56 -6.98 -11.68
N MET A 276 8.31 -7.43 -11.70
CA MET A 276 7.28 -6.87 -12.58
C MET A 276 6.93 -5.41 -12.26
N ILE A 277 7.12 -4.97 -11.01
CA ILE A 277 6.88 -3.57 -10.61
C ILE A 277 7.81 -2.60 -11.37
N ARG A 278 8.98 -3.04 -11.86
CA ARG A 278 9.86 -2.25 -12.73
C ARG A 278 9.16 -1.73 -14.00
N GLY A 279 8.11 -2.42 -14.44
CA GLY A 279 7.30 -2.00 -15.59
C GLY A 279 6.39 -0.80 -15.33
N ILE A 280 6.32 -0.28 -14.09
CA ILE A 280 5.49 0.86 -13.72
C ILE A 280 6.26 2.17 -13.93
N GLY A 281 5.99 2.87 -15.03
CA GLY A 281 6.72 4.09 -15.41
C GLY A 281 6.46 5.34 -14.57
N ASN A 282 5.55 5.29 -13.58
CA ASN A 282 5.39 6.40 -12.63
C ASN A 282 6.02 6.01 -11.29
N PRO A 283 7.11 6.66 -10.85
CA PRO A 283 7.86 6.27 -9.66
C PRO A 283 7.02 6.37 -8.38
N LEU A 284 6.04 7.29 -8.30
CA LEU A 284 5.15 7.38 -7.15
C LEU A 284 4.21 6.17 -7.10
N VAL A 285 3.65 5.77 -8.24
CA VAL A 285 2.79 4.57 -8.31
C VAL A 285 3.60 3.30 -8.00
N ALA A 286 4.83 3.22 -8.51
CA ALA A 286 5.71 2.08 -8.32
C ALA A 286 6.06 1.86 -6.83
N VAL A 287 6.48 2.91 -6.10
CA VAL A 287 6.85 2.76 -4.68
C VAL A 287 5.68 2.34 -3.79
N TYR A 288 4.47 2.84 -4.06
CA TYR A 288 3.27 2.43 -3.32
C TYR A 288 2.81 1.01 -3.68
N LEU A 289 3.04 0.57 -4.91
CA LEU A 289 2.82 -0.82 -5.29
C LEU A 289 3.81 -1.78 -4.57
N ARG A 290 5.08 -1.37 -4.41
CA ARG A 290 6.07 -2.09 -3.58
C ARG A 290 5.64 -2.13 -2.12
N ASN A 291 5.16 -1.00 -1.58
CA ASN A 291 4.63 -0.92 -0.23
C ASN A 291 3.47 -1.92 -0.02
N TYR A 292 2.52 -1.99 -0.96
CA TYR A 292 1.42 -2.95 -0.86
C TYR A 292 1.92 -4.40 -0.90
N LEU A 293 2.83 -4.74 -1.84
CA LEU A 293 3.42 -6.07 -1.93
C LEU A 293 4.08 -6.51 -0.62
N CYS A 294 4.91 -5.63 -0.04
CA CYS A 294 5.58 -5.90 1.24
C CYS A 294 4.60 -6.01 2.41
N THR A 295 3.52 -5.24 2.40
CA THR A 295 2.45 -5.36 3.41
C THR A 295 1.77 -6.73 3.34
N ILE A 296 1.45 -7.21 2.12
CA ILE A 296 0.87 -8.54 1.94
C ILE A 296 1.88 -9.63 2.30
N ALA A 297 3.16 -9.48 1.92
CA ALA A 297 4.22 -10.41 2.28
C ALA A 297 4.38 -10.53 3.81
N ALA A 298 4.38 -9.40 4.54
CA ALA A 298 4.43 -9.39 6.00
C ALA A 298 3.25 -10.13 6.64
N LYS A 299 2.03 -9.92 6.12
CA LYS A 299 0.81 -10.60 6.59
C LYS A 299 0.84 -12.12 6.34
N LEU A 300 1.51 -12.57 5.27
CA LEU A 300 1.56 -13.98 4.89
C LEU A 300 2.72 -14.75 5.50
N LEU A 301 3.89 -14.10 5.63
CA LEU A 301 5.16 -14.76 5.92
C LEU A 301 5.78 -14.30 7.25
N GLY A 302 5.25 -13.25 7.89
CA GLY A 302 5.82 -12.71 9.12
C GLY A 302 7.29 -12.34 8.95
N LYS A 303 8.16 -12.91 9.80
CA LYS A 303 9.62 -12.69 9.74
C LYS A 303 10.24 -13.14 8.41
N GLU A 304 9.71 -14.17 7.76
CA GLU A 304 10.22 -14.62 6.45
C GLU A 304 9.94 -13.62 5.32
N SER A 305 9.24 -12.51 5.60
CA SER A 305 9.00 -11.45 4.62
C SER A 305 10.17 -10.47 4.45
N GLU A 306 11.11 -10.46 5.40
CA GLU A 306 12.20 -9.48 5.53
C GLU A 306 13.09 -9.36 4.28
N GLU A 307 13.38 -10.48 3.61
CA GLU A 307 14.13 -10.49 2.34
C GLU A 307 13.38 -9.75 1.23
N PHE A 308 12.05 -9.85 1.18
CA PHE A 308 11.25 -9.16 0.17
C PHE A 308 11.19 -7.66 0.41
N PHE A 309 11.25 -7.20 1.67
CA PHE A 309 11.43 -5.79 1.98
C PHE A 309 12.77 -5.27 1.48
N TYR A 310 13.88 -5.98 1.77
CA TYR A 310 15.20 -5.63 1.27
C TYR A 310 15.22 -5.54 -0.27
N ASN A 311 14.71 -6.57 -0.95
CA ASN A 311 14.67 -6.60 -2.41
C ASN A 311 13.85 -5.42 -2.96
N ASN A 312 12.67 -5.13 -2.42
CA ASN A 312 11.86 -4.01 -2.90
C ASN A 312 12.48 -2.63 -2.61
N LEU A 313 13.18 -2.47 -1.48
CA LEU A 313 13.93 -1.26 -1.18
C LEU A 313 15.08 -1.06 -2.17
N LYS A 314 15.86 -2.11 -2.42
CA LYS A 314 16.97 -2.08 -3.39
C LYS A 314 16.48 -1.69 -4.78
N GLU A 315 15.41 -2.33 -5.25
CA GLU A 315 14.78 -2.01 -6.52
C GLU A 315 14.31 -0.56 -6.63
N PHE A 316 13.76 -0.01 -5.54
CA PHE A 316 13.39 1.40 -5.47
C PHE A 316 14.61 2.32 -5.58
N LEU A 317 15.72 1.97 -4.93
CA LEU A 317 16.97 2.75 -4.99
C LEU A 317 17.60 2.71 -6.39
N ASP A 318 17.60 1.54 -7.03
CA ASP A 318 18.07 1.39 -8.41
C ASP A 318 17.26 2.26 -9.40
N GLU A 319 15.99 2.53 -9.09
CA GLU A 319 15.08 3.36 -9.89
C GLU A 319 14.98 4.82 -9.41
N TYR A 320 15.72 5.21 -8.36
CA TYR A 320 15.51 6.48 -7.66
C TYR A 320 15.64 7.71 -8.58
N GLN A 321 16.57 7.66 -9.54
CA GLN A 321 16.79 8.74 -10.50
C GLN A 321 15.54 9.08 -11.33
N GLN A 322 14.61 8.13 -11.50
CA GLN A 322 13.36 8.36 -12.23
C GLN A 322 12.46 9.40 -11.56
N ILE A 323 12.59 9.61 -10.24
CA ILE A 323 11.86 10.64 -9.49
C ILE A 323 12.17 12.04 -10.03
N PHE A 324 13.41 12.27 -10.46
CA PHE A 324 13.87 13.57 -10.97
C PHE A 324 13.77 13.71 -12.48
N HIS A 325 13.19 12.72 -13.17
CA HIS A 325 13.05 12.77 -14.62
C HIS A 325 12.27 14.03 -15.05
N PRO A 326 12.65 14.74 -16.13
CA PRO A 326 12.01 16.00 -16.54
C PRO A 326 10.49 15.91 -16.73
N MET A 327 10.00 14.74 -17.17
CA MET A 327 8.56 14.49 -17.30
C MET A 327 7.85 14.49 -15.94
N MET A 328 8.51 14.00 -14.88
CA MET A 328 7.96 14.03 -13.53
C MET A 328 7.97 15.44 -12.96
N LYS A 329 9.08 16.18 -13.19
CA LYS A 329 9.18 17.60 -12.88
C LYS A 329 8.00 18.41 -13.43
N LYS A 330 7.74 18.28 -14.73
CA LYS A 330 6.59 18.93 -15.36
C LYS A 330 5.25 18.56 -14.72
N LYS A 331 5.06 17.28 -14.32
CA LYS A 331 3.80 16.83 -13.73
C LYS A 331 3.53 17.44 -12.36
N TYR A 332 4.53 17.51 -11.48
CA TYR A 332 4.33 18.07 -10.14
C TYR A 332 4.31 19.62 -10.18
N GLU A 333 5.09 20.26 -11.05
CA GLU A 333 5.07 21.72 -11.22
C GLU A 333 3.72 22.24 -11.70
N VAL A 334 3.05 21.51 -12.61
CA VAL A 334 1.69 21.84 -13.07
C VAL A 334 0.66 21.79 -11.93
N GLN A 335 0.91 20.97 -10.91
CA GLN A 335 0.09 20.89 -9.70
C GLN A 335 0.60 21.81 -8.57
N LEU A 336 1.49 22.76 -8.88
CA LEU A 336 2.05 23.73 -7.92
C LEU A 336 2.84 23.09 -6.75
N PHE A 337 3.42 21.90 -6.98
CA PHE A 337 4.27 21.25 -6.01
C PHE A 337 5.71 21.76 -6.08
N THR A 338 6.32 22.01 -4.93
CA THR A 338 7.78 22.11 -4.81
C THR A 338 8.40 20.71 -4.81
N LEU A 339 9.70 20.63 -5.10
CA LEU A 339 10.43 19.34 -5.05
C LEU A 339 10.28 18.69 -3.67
N ASP A 340 10.40 19.44 -2.59
CA ASP A 340 10.31 18.90 -1.22
C ASP A 340 8.93 18.31 -0.91
N LYS A 341 7.86 19.02 -1.30
CA LYS A 341 6.49 18.52 -1.18
C LYS A 341 6.27 17.26 -2.00
N TYR A 342 6.86 17.18 -3.19
CA TYR A 342 6.76 16.01 -4.06
C TYR A 342 7.49 14.80 -3.46
N LEU A 343 8.72 14.99 -2.97
CA LEU A 343 9.50 13.95 -2.31
C LEU A 343 8.84 13.45 -1.01
N ASN A 344 8.17 14.33 -0.27
CA ASN A 344 7.40 13.96 0.93
C ASN A 344 6.27 12.94 0.64
N LEU A 345 5.78 12.82 -0.59
CA LEU A 345 4.77 11.83 -0.97
C LEU A 345 5.31 10.40 -0.95
N TYR A 346 6.62 10.23 -1.11
CA TYR A 346 7.29 8.92 -1.14
C TYR A 346 7.60 8.40 0.26
N VAL A 347 7.77 9.31 1.23
CA VAL A 347 8.21 9.01 2.60
C VAL A 347 7.40 7.87 3.24
N PRO A 348 6.05 7.83 3.22
CA PRO A 348 5.31 6.75 3.86
C PRO A 348 5.61 5.36 3.28
N ALA A 349 5.79 5.30 1.96
CA ALA A 349 6.07 4.04 1.27
C ALA A 349 7.50 3.57 1.55
N VAL A 350 8.47 4.48 1.44
CA VAL A 350 9.89 4.19 1.67
C VAL A 350 10.17 3.87 3.14
N ASP A 351 9.55 4.59 4.07
CA ASP A 351 9.64 4.31 5.51
C ASP A 351 9.18 2.88 5.84
N TRP A 352 8.09 2.41 5.23
CA TRP A 352 7.63 1.04 5.42
C TRP A 352 8.60 0.00 4.85
N LEU A 353 9.16 0.26 3.67
CA LEU A 353 10.18 -0.61 3.09
C LEU A 353 11.40 -0.70 4.01
N LEU A 354 11.89 0.44 4.50
CA LEU A 354 13.00 0.52 5.44
C LEU A 354 12.72 -0.21 6.74
N PHE A 355 11.54 -0.01 7.32
CA PHE A 355 11.13 -0.69 8.54
C PHE A 355 11.30 -2.22 8.44
N GLY A 356 10.74 -2.82 7.38
CA GLY A 356 10.85 -4.27 7.23
C GLY A 356 12.26 -4.74 6.85
N THR A 357 13.03 -3.94 6.11
CA THR A 357 14.43 -4.27 5.82
C THR A 357 15.32 -4.23 7.07
N LEU A 358 15.09 -3.29 7.99
CA LEU A 358 15.84 -3.16 9.23
C LEU A 358 15.62 -4.34 10.19
N ASN A 359 14.50 -5.05 10.05
CA ASN A 359 14.21 -6.26 10.82
C ASN A 359 14.94 -7.50 10.26
N SER A 360 15.25 -7.51 8.95
CA SER A 360 16.01 -8.57 8.24
C SER A 360 17.41 -8.83 8.77
N ASN A 361 18.09 -7.76 9.16
CA ASN A 361 19.53 -7.82 9.35
C ASN A 361 19.91 -8.08 10.81
N LYS A 362 20.64 -9.18 11.04
CA LYS A 362 21.31 -9.48 12.32
C LYS A 362 22.24 -8.35 12.77
N CYS A 363 22.75 -7.56 11.83
CA CYS A 363 23.53 -6.35 12.08
C CYS A 363 22.99 -5.19 11.24
N LYS A 364 22.22 -4.29 11.87
CA LYS A 364 21.65 -3.08 11.24
C LYS A 364 22.73 -2.13 10.67
N LEU A 365 23.97 -2.23 11.15
CA LEU A 365 25.11 -1.43 10.72
C LEU A 365 25.58 -1.78 9.31
N THR A 366 25.68 -3.06 8.94
CA THR A 366 26.10 -3.47 7.59
C THR A 366 25.09 -3.05 6.52
N LEU A 367 23.79 -3.12 6.82
CA LEU A 367 22.75 -2.62 5.91
C LEU A 367 22.89 -1.11 5.71
N LEU A 368 23.09 -0.37 6.80
CA LEU A 368 23.31 1.07 6.72
C LEU A 368 24.55 1.37 5.87
N GLU A 369 25.68 0.72 6.12
CA GLU A 369 26.91 0.88 5.32
C GLU A 369 26.71 0.55 3.83
N GLU A 370 26.05 -0.56 3.50
CA GLU A 370 25.73 -0.95 2.11
C GLU A 370 24.86 0.10 1.41
N LEU A 371 23.81 0.56 2.09
CA LEU A 371 22.89 1.55 1.56
C LEU A 371 23.57 2.92 1.44
N LEU A 372 24.45 3.29 2.38
CA LEU A 372 25.26 4.51 2.32
C LEU A 372 26.24 4.48 1.14
N GLN A 373 26.91 3.36 0.89
CA GLN A 373 27.78 3.20 -0.29
C GLN A 373 27.00 3.30 -1.60
N GLN A 374 25.75 2.84 -1.65
CA GLN A 374 24.89 3.04 -2.81
C GLN A 374 24.50 4.52 -2.97
N CYS A 375 24.22 5.22 -1.87
CA CYS A 375 23.93 6.64 -1.87
C CYS A 375 25.10 7.50 -2.36
N GLU A 376 26.35 7.15 -2.01
CA GLU A 376 27.56 7.83 -2.50
C GLU A 376 27.77 7.68 -4.00
N LYS A 377 27.27 6.58 -4.60
CA LYS A 377 27.31 6.35 -6.05
C LYS A 377 26.22 7.11 -6.81
N MET A 378 25.17 7.56 -6.13
CA MET A 378 24.09 8.35 -6.73
C MET A 378 24.41 9.84 -6.56
N GLU A 379 24.40 10.63 -7.63
CA GLU A 379 24.68 12.07 -7.54
C GLU A 379 23.82 12.75 -6.45
N ASN A 380 24.48 13.56 -5.60
CA ASN A 380 24.10 14.13 -4.29
C ASN A 380 22.64 14.57 -4.03
N LEU A 381 21.79 14.69 -5.04
CA LEU A 381 20.37 15.03 -4.89
C LEU A 381 19.48 13.81 -4.59
N CYS A 382 20.00 12.58 -4.74
CA CYS A 382 19.21 11.36 -4.68
C CYS A 382 18.97 10.77 -3.27
N VAL A 383 19.38 11.46 -2.20
CA VAL A 383 19.43 10.84 -0.86
C VAL A 383 18.43 11.43 0.14
N SER A 384 17.68 12.48 -0.22
CA SER A 384 16.86 13.22 0.73
C SER A 384 15.70 12.41 1.33
N ILE A 385 14.96 11.61 0.54
CA ILE A 385 13.86 10.78 1.08
C ILE A 385 14.42 9.71 2.03
N TYR A 386 15.51 9.07 1.62
CA TYR A 386 16.15 8.00 2.37
C TYR A 386 16.79 8.51 3.67
N CYS A 387 17.60 9.58 3.61
CA CYS A 387 18.18 10.24 4.78
C CYS A 387 17.10 10.71 5.75
N LYS A 388 15.98 11.25 5.25
CA LYS A 388 14.86 11.66 6.09
C LYS A 388 14.22 10.49 6.83
N CYS A 389 14.03 9.36 6.15
CA CYS A 389 13.48 8.17 6.80
C CYS A 389 14.47 7.58 7.80
N LEU A 390 15.76 7.45 7.44
CA LEU A 390 16.82 7.00 8.35
C LEU A 390 16.95 7.89 9.59
N TYR A 391 16.85 9.21 9.44
CA TYR A 391 16.94 10.15 10.56
C TYR A 391 15.90 9.84 11.65
N ASN A 392 14.69 9.44 11.27
CA ASN A 392 13.62 9.03 12.20
C ASN A 392 13.87 7.68 12.89
N TYR A 393 14.83 6.88 12.42
CA TYR A 393 15.27 5.64 13.08
C TYR A 393 16.55 5.82 13.90
N ILE A 394 17.22 6.97 13.75
CA ILE A 394 18.47 7.32 14.44
C ILE A 394 18.22 8.29 15.61
N ASN A 395 17.13 9.06 15.59
CA ASN A 395 16.64 9.90 16.69
C ASN A 395 15.29 9.40 17.16
#